data_AF-A0A363RUW4-F1
#
_entry.id   AF-A0A363RUW4-F1
#
_cell.length_a   1.000
_cell.length_b   1.000
_cell.length_c   1.000
_cell.angle_alpha   90.00
_cell.angle_beta   90.00
_cell.angle_gamma   90.00
#
_symmetry.space_group_name_H-M   'P 1'
#
loop_
_entity.id
_entity.type
_entity.pdbx_description
1 polymer ?
#
loop_
_entity_poly.entity_id
_entity_poly.type
_entity_poly.pdbx_seq_one_letter_code
_entity_poly.pdbx_strand_id
1 'polypeptide(L)'
;MHSSDLSDEAHKIGQVDLIKASGMSKASVASHYLRIITKPSRSDIERMHAELVHEGKVKKVASPHDSATEAMAWLIDQKCKPCNGTGLKVKEAKTYTCSKCKGTMLAREPSSKDAQLLIDHVMDCKRTHSNNMNKLLRPR
;
A
#
# COMPACT_ATOMS: atom_id res chain seq x y z
N MET A 1 -34.21 24.35 -22.34
CA MET A 1 -33.34 24.54 -21.16
C MET A 1 -33.78 23.52 -20.13
N HIS A 2 -33.11 22.37 -20.04
CA HIS A 2 -33.39 21.37 -19.00
C HIS A 2 -32.63 21.81 -17.75
N SER A 3 -33.38 22.19 -16.73
CA SER A 3 -32.84 22.48 -15.41
C SER A 3 -32.46 21.14 -14.79
N SER A 4 -31.16 20.82 -14.76
CA SER A 4 -30.66 19.70 -13.98
C SER A 4 -30.84 20.05 -12.51
N ASP A 5 -31.80 19.42 -11.87
CA ASP A 5 -32.10 19.57 -10.45
C ASP A 5 -30.83 19.20 -9.65
N LEU A 6 -30.30 20.16 -8.88
CA LEU A 6 -29.05 20.01 -8.11
C LEU A 6 -29.20 19.08 -6.89
N SER A 7 -30.36 18.45 -6.75
CA SER A 7 -30.72 17.56 -5.64
C SER A 7 -30.30 16.09 -5.88
N ASP A 8 -30.00 15.69 -7.11
CA ASP A 8 -29.73 14.28 -7.47
C ASP A 8 -28.24 13.86 -7.39
N GLU A 9 -27.32 14.79 -7.14
CA GLU A 9 -25.89 14.50 -6.97
C GLU A 9 -25.52 14.01 -5.55
N ALA A 10 -26.41 14.18 -4.56
CA ALA A 10 -26.12 13.87 -3.15
C ALA A 10 -26.15 12.35 -2.83
N HIS A 11 -26.59 11.51 -3.77
CA HIS A 11 -26.72 10.06 -3.57
C HIS A 11 -25.72 9.22 -4.37
N LYS A 12 -24.73 9.83 -5.03
CA LYS A 12 -23.67 9.06 -5.67
C LYS A 12 -22.71 8.52 -4.63
N ILE A 13 -22.94 7.27 -4.21
CA ILE A 13 -21.97 6.50 -3.42
C ILE A 13 -20.66 6.48 -4.20
N GLY A 14 -19.63 7.14 -3.65
CA GLY A 14 -18.31 7.20 -4.26
C GLY A 14 -17.59 5.86 -4.16
N GLN A 15 -16.59 5.63 -5.03
CA GLN A 15 -15.78 4.40 -4.97
C GLN A 15 -15.08 4.23 -3.61
N VAL A 16 -14.74 5.32 -2.92
CA VAL A 16 -14.18 5.28 -1.56
C VAL A 16 -15.22 4.81 -0.54
N ASP A 17 -16.49 5.20 -0.69
CA ASP A 17 -17.56 4.80 0.22
C ASP A 17 -17.93 3.32 0.04
N LEU A 18 -17.89 2.83 -1.20
CA LEU A 18 -17.98 1.39 -1.49
C LEU A 18 -16.85 0.62 -0.79
N ILE A 19 -15.60 1.07 -0.90
CA ILE A 19 -14.46 0.41 -0.24
C ILE A 19 -14.62 0.43 1.29
N LYS A 20 -15.04 1.56 1.88
CA LYS A 20 -15.29 1.61 3.32
C LYS A 20 -16.35 0.59 3.76
N ALA A 21 -17.37 0.36 2.93
CA ALA A 21 -18.47 -0.55 3.22
C ALA A 21 -18.11 -2.03 3.02
N SER A 22 -17.44 -2.39 1.92
CA SER A 22 -17.25 -3.78 1.49
C SER A 22 -15.80 -4.22 1.27
N GLY A 23 -14.84 -3.31 1.42
CA GLY A 23 -13.44 -3.54 1.09
C GLY A 23 -13.19 -3.75 -0.41
N MET A 24 -11.96 -4.14 -0.73
CA MET A 24 -11.47 -4.44 -2.07
C MET A 24 -11.17 -5.93 -2.23
N SER A 25 -11.29 -6.43 -3.46
CA SER A 25 -10.77 -7.77 -3.76
C SER A 25 -9.24 -7.80 -3.67
N LYS A 26 -8.65 -8.95 -3.33
CA LYS A 26 -7.19 -9.13 -3.27
C LYS A 26 -6.47 -8.70 -4.55
N ALA A 27 -7.10 -8.96 -5.71
CA ALA A 27 -6.57 -8.52 -7.00
C ALA A 27 -6.58 -6.99 -7.13
N SER A 28 -7.67 -6.34 -6.72
CA SER A 28 -7.78 -4.88 -6.71
C SER A 28 -6.74 -4.24 -5.78
N VAL A 29 -6.58 -4.76 -4.55
CA VAL A 29 -5.53 -4.34 -3.60
C VAL A 29 -4.16 -4.40 -4.26
N ALA A 30 -3.81 -5.54 -4.85
CA ALA A 30 -2.52 -5.71 -5.53
C ALA A 30 -2.33 -4.72 -6.69
N SER A 31 -3.34 -4.55 -7.55
CA SER A 31 -3.26 -3.66 -8.70
C SER A 31 -3.17 -2.17 -8.31
N HIS A 32 -3.87 -1.75 -7.25
CA HIS A 32 -3.73 -0.39 -6.71
C HIS A 32 -2.37 -0.19 -6.08
N TYR A 33 -1.87 -1.16 -5.30
CA TYR A 33 -0.55 -1.07 -4.70
C TYR A 33 0.58 -1.00 -5.75
N LEU A 34 0.51 -1.82 -6.81
CA LEU A 34 1.49 -1.76 -7.91
C LEU A 34 1.48 -0.40 -8.62
N ARG A 35 0.31 0.23 -8.78
CA ARG A 35 0.21 1.61 -9.30
C ARG A 35 0.85 2.61 -8.36
N ILE A 36 0.63 2.50 -7.05
CA ILE A 36 1.19 3.41 -6.06
C ILE A 36 2.73 3.41 -6.10
N ILE A 37 3.36 2.24 -6.16
CA ILE A 37 4.84 2.13 -6.14
C ILE A 37 5.49 2.47 -7.49
N THR A 38 4.72 2.56 -8.58
CA THR A 38 5.24 2.88 -9.93
C THR A 38 4.95 4.33 -10.33
N LYS A 39 3.71 4.79 -10.12
CA LYS A 39 3.23 6.14 -10.41
C LYS A 39 2.10 6.49 -9.44
N PRO A 40 2.41 7.00 -8.24
CA PRO A 40 1.41 7.27 -7.22
C PRO A 40 0.43 8.35 -7.70
N SER A 41 -0.87 8.06 -7.60
CA SER A 41 -1.94 9.04 -7.76
C SER A 41 -2.63 9.28 -6.42
N ARG A 42 -3.11 10.50 -6.19
CA ARG A 42 -3.87 10.83 -4.97
C ARG A 42 -5.08 9.90 -4.81
N SER A 43 -5.78 9.62 -5.91
CA SER A 43 -6.94 8.73 -5.90
C SER A 43 -6.61 7.28 -5.54
N ASP A 44 -5.45 6.76 -5.97
CA ASP A 44 -5.02 5.41 -5.61
C ASP A 44 -4.61 5.34 -4.13
N ILE A 45 -3.93 6.38 -3.63
CA ILE A 45 -3.56 6.50 -2.21
C ILE A 45 -4.81 6.56 -1.32
N GLU A 46 -5.81 7.38 -1.67
CA GLU A 46 -7.05 7.50 -0.91
C GLU A 46 -7.84 6.18 -0.87
N ARG A 47 -7.91 5.46 -2.00
CA ARG A 47 -8.58 4.14 -2.06
C ARG A 47 -7.85 3.09 -1.25
N MET A 48 -6.52 3.04 -1.36
CA MET A 48 -5.71 2.08 -0.61
C MET A 48 -5.76 2.37 0.89
N HIS A 49 -5.76 3.64 1.29
CA HIS A 49 -5.96 4.02 2.69
C HIS A 49 -7.34 3.60 3.20
N ALA A 50 -8.40 3.88 2.45
CA ALA A 50 -9.76 3.46 2.81
C ALA A 50 -9.88 1.94 2.96
N GLU A 51 -9.20 1.19 2.09
CA GLU A 51 -9.12 -0.27 2.19
C GLU A 51 -8.39 -0.73 3.45
N LEU A 52 -7.23 -0.14 3.76
CA LEU A 52 -6.49 -0.53 4.96
C LEU A 52 -7.26 -0.20 6.24
N VAL A 53 -8.04 0.88 6.23
CA VAL A 53 -8.98 1.18 7.32
C VAL A 53 -10.06 0.11 7.42
N HIS A 54 -10.65 -0.31 6.30
CA HIS A 54 -11.64 -1.39 6.26
C HIS A 54 -11.05 -2.70 6.81
N GLU A 55 -9.90 -3.13 6.28
CA GLU A 55 -9.21 -4.34 6.72
C GLU A 55 -8.79 -4.25 8.20
N GLY A 56 -8.37 -3.08 8.67
CA GLY A 56 -8.09 -2.83 10.08
C GLY A 56 -9.31 -3.04 10.97
N LYS A 57 -10.50 -2.60 10.54
CA LYS A 57 -11.76 -2.86 11.25
C LYS A 57 -12.10 -4.35 11.25
N VAL A 58 -11.96 -5.03 10.11
CA VAL A 58 -12.20 -6.48 9.99
C VAL A 58 -11.27 -7.29 10.91
N LYS A 59 -9.99 -6.91 10.97
CA LYS A 59 -8.96 -7.52 11.84
C LYS A 59 -9.01 -7.05 13.29
N LYS A 60 -9.91 -6.10 13.63
CA LYS A 60 -10.07 -5.54 14.98
C LYS A 60 -8.78 -4.93 15.55
N VAL A 61 -8.01 -4.22 14.72
CA VAL A 61 -6.84 -3.46 15.19
C VAL A 61 -7.28 -2.30 16.10
N ALA A 62 -6.42 -1.86 17.00
CA ALA A 62 -6.79 -0.90 18.06
C ALA A 62 -7.11 0.50 17.50
N SER A 63 -6.29 0.98 16.57
CA SER A 63 -6.55 2.23 15.83
C SER A 63 -6.43 1.99 14.33
N PRO A 64 -7.54 1.67 13.63
CA PRO A 64 -7.51 1.36 12.20
C PRO A 64 -6.99 2.51 11.33
N HIS A 65 -7.33 3.76 11.68
CA HIS A 65 -6.91 4.93 10.90
C HIS A 65 -5.41 5.22 11.06
N ASP A 66 -4.89 5.19 12.29
CA ASP A 66 -3.46 5.45 12.53
C ASP A 66 -2.61 4.31 11.96
N SER A 67 -3.03 3.06 12.17
CA SER A 67 -2.33 1.88 11.65
C SER A 67 -2.32 1.87 10.12
N ALA A 68 -3.44 2.24 9.47
CA ALA A 68 -3.49 2.37 8.01
C ALA A 68 -2.56 3.48 7.50
N THR A 69 -2.49 4.61 8.21
CA THR A 69 -1.61 5.72 7.84
C THR A 69 -0.13 5.34 7.96
N GLU A 70 0.25 4.67 9.05
CA GLU A 70 1.61 4.16 9.27
C GLU A 70 1.98 3.09 8.24
N ALA A 71 1.07 2.14 7.95
CA ALA A 71 1.26 1.14 6.93
C ALA A 71 1.44 1.75 5.53
N MET A 72 0.59 2.72 5.16
CA MET A 72 0.70 3.43 3.87
C MET A 72 2.03 4.17 3.73
N ALA A 73 2.48 4.86 4.78
CA ALA A 73 3.75 5.58 4.76
C ALA A 73 4.93 4.66 4.45
N TRP A 74 4.94 3.46 5.05
CA TRP A 74 5.98 2.46 4.77
C TRP A 74 5.82 1.83 3.37
N LEU A 75 4.59 1.47 2.96
CA LEU A 75 4.31 0.85 1.66
C LEU A 75 4.71 1.74 0.47
N ILE A 76 4.53 3.06 0.58
CA ILE A 76 4.90 4.02 -0.46
C ILE A 76 6.43 4.13 -0.60
N ASP A 77 7.15 4.11 0.52
CA ASP A 77 8.58 4.35 0.54
C ASP A 77 9.34 3.36 1.42
N GLN A 78 9.55 2.18 0.86
CA GLN A 78 10.27 1.11 1.51
C GLN A 78 11.79 1.27 1.45
N LYS A 79 12.33 2.36 0.86
CA LYS A 79 13.78 2.47 0.68
C LYS A 79 14.44 2.89 1.99
N CYS A 80 15.54 2.22 2.33
CA CYS A 80 16.39 2.66 3.43
C CYS A 80 16.93 4.07 3.16
N LYS A 81 16.39 5.09 3.85
CA LYS A 81 16.80 6.50 3.69
C LYS A 81 18.31 6.72 3.86
N PRO A 82 18.98 6.12 4.86
CA PRO A 82 20.42 6.25 5.00
C PRO A 82 21.25 5.86 3.77
N CYS A 83 20.83 4.87 2.98
CA CYS A 83 21.56 4.45 1.78
C CYS A 83 20.78 4.66 0.48
N ASN A 84 19.64 5.34 0.53
CA ASN A 84 18.72 5.52 -0.60
C ASN A 84 18.40 4.21 -1.35
N GLY A 85 18.30 3.09 -0.62
CA GLY A 85 18.00 1.78 -1.21
C GLY A 85 19.17 1.12 -1.95
N THR A 86 20.40 1.62 -1.83
CA THR A 86 21.58 0.97 -2.42
C THR A 86 22.13 -0.18 -1.57
N GLY A 87 21.76 -0.23 -0.29
CA GLY A 87 22.32 -1.19 0.69
C GLY A 87 23.75 -0.85 1.12
N LEU A 88 24.36 0.20 0.55
CA LEU A 88 25.77 0.54 0.71
C LEU A 88 25.95 2.01 1.11
N LYS A 89 27.11 2.35 1.67
CA LYS A 89 27.55 3.72 1.93
C LYS A 89 29.00 3.89 1.49
N VAL A 90 29.29 5.00 0.82
CA VAL A 90 30.66 5.35 0.45
C VAL A 90 31.23 6.28 1.51
N LYS A 91 32.39 5.92 2.06
CA LYS A 91 33.17 6.77 2.97
C LYS A 91 34.64 6.63 2.58
N GLU A 92 35.33 7.76 2.40
CA GLU A 92 36.78 7.78 2.09
C GLU A 92 37.14 6.87 0.89
N ALA A 93 36.37 6.96 -0.20
CA ALA A 93 36.51 6.14 -1.41
C ALA A 93 36.36 4.62 -1.22
N LYS A 94 35.97 4.15 -0.02
CA LYS A 94 35.64 2.74 0.25
C LYS A 94 34.13 2.58 0.39
N THR A 95 33.63 1.43 -0.06
CA THR A 95 32.21 1.09 0.00
C THR A 95 31.97 0.14 1.17
N TYR A 96 30.99 0.47 2.01
CA TYR A 96 30.63 -0.29 3.20
C TYR A 96 29.18 -0.70 3.16
N THR A 97 28.85 -1.84 3.77
CA THR A 97 27.46 -2.23 4.00
C THR A 97 26.76 -1.18 4.87
N CYS A 98 25.57 -0.76 4.46
CA CYS A 98 24.79 0.20 5.23
C CYS A 98 24.45 -0.38 6.60
N SER A 99 24.94 0.23 7.67
CA SER A 99 24.71 -0.23 9.05
C SER A 99 23.26 -0.15 9.51
N LYS A 100 22.44 0.70 8.87
CA LYS A 100 21.04 0.92 9.25
C LYS A 100 20.10 -0.17 8.72
N CYS A 101 20.23 -0.53 7.44
CA CYS A 101 19.45 -1.64 6.86
C CYS A 101 20.24 -2.96 6.81
N LYS A 102 21.51 -2.99 7.24
CA LYS A 102 22.39 -4.16 7.17
C LYS A 102 22.45 -4.79 5.77
N GLY A 103 22.41 -3.95 4.72
CA GLY A 103 22.43 -4.40 3.33
C GLY A 103 21.08 -4.82 2.72
N THR A 104 19.98 -4.85 3.49
CA THR A 104 18.66 -5.24 2.94
C THR A 104 18.06 -4.25 1.95
N MET A 105 18.60 -3.03 1.88
CA MET A 105 18.10 -1.91 1.06
C MET A 105 16.75 -1.35 1.52
N LEU A 106 16.10 -2.00 2.48
CA LEU A 106 14.76 -1.65 2.94
C LEU A 106 14.78 -0.77 4.20
N ALA A 107 13.80 0.12 4.28
CA ALA A 107 13.44 0.82 5.51
C ALA A 107 13.02 -0.20 6.56
N ARG A 108 13.29 0.12 7.83
CA ARG A 108 12.79 -0.68 8.94
C ARG A 108 11.27 -0.67 8.89
N GLU A 109 10.67 -1.83 9.05
CA GLU A 109 9.22 -1.97 9.18
C GLU A 109 8.68 -1.21 10.41
N PRO A 110 7.41 -0.79 10.39
CA PRO A 110 6.73 -0.22 11.54
C PRO A 110 6.88 -1.09 12.79
N SER A 111 7.08 -0.45 13.95
CA SER A 111 7.07 -1.18 15.23
C SER A 111 5.67 -1.57 15.68
N SER A 112 4.64 -0.90 15.14
CA SER A 112 3.25 -1.23 15.39
C SER A 112 2.90 -2.58 14.77
N LYS A 113 2.48 -3.54 15.60
CA LYS A 113 1.98 -4.83 15.14
C LYS A 113 0.74 -4.67 14.25
N ASP A 114 -0.11 -3.70 14.57
CA ASP A 114 -1.32 -3.41 13.82
C ASP A 114 -0.99 -2.90 12.42
N ALA A 115 -0.01 -1.99 12.30
CA ALA A 115 0.48 -1.54 11.00
C ALA A 115 1.14 -2.69 10.21
N GLN A 116 1.92 -3.56 10.88
CA GLN A 116 2.52 -4.73 10.25
C GLN A 116 1.47 -5.69 9.68
N LEU A 117 0.39 -5.96 10.42
CA LEU A 117 -0.71 -6.82 9.94
C LEU A 117 -1.36 -6.32 8.65
N LEU A 118 -1.43 -4.99 8.47
CA LEU A 118 -1.95 -4.34 7.28
C LEU A 118 -0.94 -4.38 6.12
N ILE A 119 0.35 -4.18 6.41
CA ILE A 119 1.43 -4.35 5.42
C ILE A 119 1.44 -5.78 4.89
N ASP A 120 1.39 -6.77 5.79
CA ASP A 120 1.40 -8.19 5.44
C ASP A 120 0.21 -8.54 4.52
N HIS A 121 -0.98 -8.01 4.82
CA HIS A 121 -2.16 -8.17 3.96
C HIS A 121 -1.90 -7.69 2.52
N VAL A 122 -1.33 -6.48 2.35
CA VAL A 122 -1.05 -5.92 1.02
C VAL A 122 0.01 -6.73 0.29
N MET A 123 1.07 -7.14 0.99
CA MET A 123 2.16 -7.92 0.43
C MET A 123 1.71 -9.32 0.01
N ASP A 124 0.79 -9.94 0.76
CA ASP A 124 0.18 -11.22 0.40
C ASP A 124 -0.76 -11.10 -0.79
N CYS A 125 -1.53 -10.01 -0.87
CA CYS A 125 -2.33 -9.70 -2.06
C CYS A 125 -1.45 -9.55 -3.30
N LYS A 126 -0.36 -8.78 -3.22
CA LYS A 126 0.62 -8.62 -4.30
C LYS A 126 1.25 -9.95 -4.71
N ARG A 127 1.67 -10.78 -3.75
CA ARG A 127 2.28 -12.09 -3.99
C ARG A 127 1.32 -13.03 -4.70
N THR A 128 0.09 -13.10 -4.21
CA THR A 128 -0.98 -13.92 -4.80
C THR A 128 -1.28 -13.48 -6.23
N HIS A 129 -1.43 -12.17 -6.46
CA HIS A 129 -1.66 -11.61 -7.78
C HIS A 129 -0.52 -11.94 -8.76
N SER A 130 0.73 -11.76 -8.33
CA SER A 130 1.92 -12.08 -9.15
C SER A 130 1.98 -13.57 -9.51
N ASN A 131 1.68 -14.45 -8.55
CA ASN A 131 1.64 -15.89 -8.79
C ASN A 131 0.54 -16.28 -9.80
N ASN A 132 -0.62 -15.65 -9.72
CA ASN A 132 -1.71 -15.89 -10.67
C ASN A 132 -1.34 -15.40 -12.08
N MET A 133 -0.74 -14.22 -12.20
CA MET A 133 -0.23 -13.72 -13.48
C MET A 133 0.82 -14.64 -14.09
N ASN A 134 1.78 -15.11 -13.29
CA ASN A 134 2.82 -16.03 -13.75
C ASN A 134 2.24 -17.37 -14.24
N LYS A 135 1.14 -17.87 -13.66
CA LYS A 135 0.46 -19.08 -14.14
C LYS A 135 -0.20 -18.85 -15.50
N LEU A 136 -0.82 -17.69 -15.71
CA LEU A 136 -1.49 -17.35 -16.96
C LEU A 136 -0.51 -17.09 -18.11
N LEU A 137 0.68 -16.58 -17.80
CA LEU A 137 1.72 -16.24 -18.79
C LEU A 137 2.68 -17.40 -19.11
N ARG A 138 2.53 -18.57 -18.48
CA ARG A 138 3.35 -19.75 -18.82
C ARG A 138 3.00 -20.24 -20.24
N PRO A 139 3.99 -20.36 -21.15
CA PRO A 139 3.77 -21.05 -22.42
C PRO A 139 3.26 -22.46 -22.16
N ARG A 140 2.26 -22.88 -22.93
CA ARG A 140 1.77 -24.27 -22.92
C ARG A 140 2.81 -25.21 -23.53
#